data_AF-A0AB34PCW3-F1
#
_entry.id   AF-A0AB34PCW3-F1
#
_cell.length_a   1.000
_cell.length_b   1.000
_cell.length_c   1.000
_cell.angle_alpha   90.00
_cell.angle_beta   90.00
_cell.angle_gamma   90.00
#
_symmetry.space_group_name_H-M   'P 1'
#
loop_
_entity.id
_entity.type
_entity.pdbx_description
1 polymer ?
#
loop_
_entity_poly.entity_id
_entity_poly.type
_entity_poly.pdbx_seq_one_letter_code
_entity_poly.pdbx_strand_id
1 'polypeptide(L)'
;MRAARLQQWGGGIALLCMSTLAVAAVAGSALDRSGAVRVGQRFSELAPQAAWTPLNAGPIGHCDYVQAGLLPDGVAMMVEDDHVVRFDISDAGPVGPFGIRVGDSEAAARARLPAGYSVQPHKYGRNGGTDLYLTWRDPQGEFAVRYETGEGTVTSMYWGSWDAVQLVEGCA
;
A
#
# COMPACT_ATOMS: atom_id res chain seq x y z
N MET A 1 41.03 71.09 29.75
CA MET A 1 39.79 71.64 29.18
C MET A 1 39.07 70.54 28.42
N ARG A 2 37.80 70.32 28.78
CA ARG A 2 36.68 69.69 28.04
C ARG A 2 36.82 68.25 27.51
N ALA A 3 35.90 67.43 28.02
CA ALA A 3 35.57 66.05 27.68
C ALA A 3 35.04 65.86 26.24
N ALA A 4 35.09 64.62 25.73
CA ALA A 4 33.96 64.00 25.03
C ALA A 4 34.14 62.49 24.78
N ARG A 5 33.21 61.73 25.36
CA ARG A 5 32.45 60.59 24.83
C ARG A 5 33.18 59.33 24.34
N LEU A 6 33.00 58.28 25.15
CA LEU A 6 32.80 56.90 24.68
C LEU A 6 31.63 56.85 23.68
N GLN A 7 31.80 56.08 22.61
CA GLN A 7 30.72 55.31 22.01
C GLN A 7 31.28 53.98 21.48
N GLN A 8 31.07 52.96 22.33
CA GLN A 8 30.84 51.54 22.04
C GLN A 8 30.21 51.32 20.66
N TRP A 9 30.51 50.21 19.98
CA TRP A 9 29.58 49.36 19.21
C TRP A 9 30.19 47.94 19.13
N GLY A 10 29.69 47.03 19.95
CA GLY A 10 29.94 45.60 19.84
C GLY A 10 28.89 44.97 18.94
N GLY A 11 29.27 44.63 17.71
CA GLY A 11 28.43 43.86 16.79
C GLY A 11 28.62 42.36 17.01
N GLY A 12 27.83 41.77 17.91
CA GLY A 12 27.75 40.32 18.05
C GLY A 12 26.87 39.74 16.94
N ILE A 13 27.47 39.07 15.96
CA ILE A 13 26.76 38.25 14.98
C ILE A 13 26.40 36.93 15.67
N ALA A 14 25.17 36.82 16.16
CA ALA A 14 24.60 35.56 16.61
C ALA A 14 24.12 34.78 15.38
N LEU A 15 24.91 33.81 14.93
CA LEU A 15 24.49 32.81 13.95
C LEU A 15 23.46 31.88 14.63
N LEU A 16 22.17 32.14 14.41
CA LEU A 16 21.10 31.21 14.75
C LEU A 16 21.10 30.08 13.72
N CYS A 17 21.69 28.93 14.09
CA CYS A 17 21.50 27.68 13.36
C CYS A 17 20.03 27.26 13.48
N MET A 18 19.22 27.63 12.48
CA MET A 18 17.88 27.07 12.29
C MET A 18 18.03 25.62 11.84
N SER A 19 18.05 24.69 12.79
CA SER A 19 17.95 23.26 12.51
C SER A 19 16.55 22.97 12.01
N THR A 20 16.37 22.95 10.68
CA THR A 20 15.15 22.42 10.07
C THR A 20 15.10 20.92 10.32
N LEU A 21 14.32 20.49 11.30
CA LEU A 21 13.86 19.11 11.41
C LEU A 21 12.94 18.84 10.21
N ALA A 22 13.52 18.33 9.12
CA ALA A 22 12.73 17.70 8.08
C ALA A 22 12.12 16.44 8.70
N VAL A 23 10.84 16.53 9.10
CA VAL A 23 10.04 15.33 9.39
C VAL A 23 9.89 14.63 8.05
N ALA A 24 10.71 13.60 7.80
CA ALA A 24 10.41 12.65 6.75
C ALA A 24 9.04 12.08 7.10
N ALA A 25 8.01 12.45 6.34
CA ALA A 25 6.77 11.71 6.37
C ALA A 25 7.18 10.27 6.07
N VAL A 26 7.01 9.37 7.04
CA VAL A 26 6.96 7.94 6.73
C VAL A 26 6.01 7.86 5.55
N ALA A 27 6.53 7.47 4.39
CA ALA A 27 5.70 7.32 3.20
C ALA A 27 4.61 6.35 3.61
N GLY A 28 3.43 6.89 3.95
CA GLY A 28 2.26 6.10 4.21
C GLY A 28 2.10 5.23 2.98
N SER A 29 1.91 3.94 3.17
CA SER A 29 1.55 3.09 2.05
C SER A 29 0.32 3.73 1.41
N ALA A 30 0.43 4.10 0.14
CA ALA A 30 -0.69 4.63 -0.61
C ALA A 30 -1.64 3.47 -0.89
N LEU A 31 -2.44 3.08 0.12
CA LEU A 31 -3.41 1.98 0.01
C LEU A 31 -4.59 2.34 -0.91
N ASP A 32 -4.71 3.62 -1.27
CA ASP A 32 -5.77 4.14 -2.14
C ASP A 32 -5.47 3.95 -3.64
N ARG A 33 -4.29 3.43 -4.03
CA ARG A 33 -3.88 3.38 -5.44
C ARG A 33 -2.82 2.34 -5.77
N SER A 34 -2.70 2.07 -7.07
CA SER A 34 -1.54 1.40 -7.68
C SER A 34 -1.23 2.07 -9.01
N GLY A 35 0.02 2.51 -9.19
CA GLY A 35 0.37 3.36 -10.32
C GLY A 35 -0.50 4.62 -10.37
N ALA A 36 -1.18 4.82 -11.50
CA ALA A 36 -2.11 5.95 -11.68
C ALA A 36 -3.57 5.62 -11.32
N VAL A 37 -3.88 4.35 -11.00
CA VAL A 37 -5.23 3.86 -10.74
C VAL A 37 -5.57 3.97 -9.26
N ARG A 38 -6.80 4.40 -8.94
CA ARG A 38 -7.27 4.58 -7.56
C ARG A 38 -8.39 3.62 -7.20
N VAL A 39 -8.44 3.22 -5.94
CA VAL A 39 -9.62 2.55 -5.35
C VAL A 39 -10.83 3.50 -5.47
N GLY A 40 -11.97 2.96 -5.87
CA GLY A 40 -13.22 3.68 -6.12
C GLY A 40 -13.31 4.36 -7.49
N GLN A 41 -12.26 4.35 -8.31
CA GLN A 41 -12.34 4.88 -9.66
C GLN A 41 -13.16 3.96 -10.55
N ARG A 42 -13.94 4.53 -11.48
CA ARG A 42 -14.71 3.75 -12.44
C ARG A 42 -13.82 3.11 -13.50
N PHE A 43 -13.96 1.82 -13.72
CA PHE A 43 -13.23 1.12 -14.77
C PHE A 43 -13.68 1.59 -16.16
N SER A 44 -14.96 1.91 -16.35
CA SER A 44 -15.48 2.51 -17.60
C SER A 44 -14.77 3.81 -18.00
N GLU A 45 -14.26 4.59 -17.03
CA GLU A 45 -13.47 5.79 -17.29
C GLU A 45 -12.00 5.45 -17.63
N LEU A 46 -11.46 4.36 -17.07
CA LEU A 46 -10.09 3.89 -17.27
C LEU A 46 -9.90 3.09 -18.56
N ALA A 47 -10.92 2.30 -18.94
CA ALA A 47 -10.92 1.41 -20.08
C ALA A 47 -10.45 2.07 -21.39
N PRO A 48 -10.90 3.28 -21.78
CA PRO A 48 -10.44 3.93 -23.00
C PRO A 48 -9.04 4.54 -22.91
N GLN A 49 -8.43 4.63 -21.72
CA GLN A 49 -7.16 5.34 -21.51
C GLN A 49 -5.93 4.49 -21.80
N ALA A 50 -6.06 3.16 -21.83
CA ALA A 50 -4.94 2.25 -21.99
C ALA A 50 -5.38 0.88 -22.53
N ALA A 51 -4.40 0.04 -22.88
CA ALA A 51 -4.64 -1.35 -23.25
C ALA A 51 -4.64 -2.23 -22.00
N TRP A 52 -5.79 -2.83 -21.70
CA TRP A 52 -6.02 -3.66 -20.51
C TRP A 52 -6.11 -5.14 -20.89
N THR A 53 -5.68 -6.02 -19.98
CA THR A 53 -5.79 -7.47 -20.15
C THR A 53 -6.68 -8.06 -19.07
N PRO A 54 -7.88 -8.57 -19.42
CA PRO A 54 -8.71 -9.33 -18.48
C PRO A 54 -8.01 -10.64 -18.08
N LEU A 55 -8.10 -11.02 -16.81
CA LEU A 55 -7.59 -12.29 -16.29
C LEU A 55 -8.68 -13.35 -16.17
N ASN A 56 -9.95 -12.93 -16.07
CA ASN A 56 -11.11 -13.81 -16.12
C ASN A 56 -11.48 -14.13 -17.58
N ALA A 57 -12.16 -15.25 -17.80
CA ALA A 57 -12.65 -15.61 -19.12
C ALA A 57 -13.91 -14.80 -19.48
N GLY A 58 -13.87 -14.09 -20.61
CA GLY A 58 -15.00 -13.32 -21.12
C GLY A 58 -14.80 -11.79 -21.01
N PRO A 59 -15.83 -11.00 -21.32
CA PRO A 59 -15.80 -9.56 -21.10
C PRO A 59 -15.81 -9.23 -19.60
N ILE A 60 -15.21 -8.09 -19.25
CA ILE A 60 -15.25 -7.53 -17.89
C ILE A 60 -16.72 -7.23 -17.54
N GLY A 61 -17.25 -7.96 -16.56
CA GLY A 61 -18.58 -7.86 -15.98
C GLY A 61 -18.54 -7.34 -14.54
N HIS A 62 -19.35 -7.95 -13.66
CA HIS A 62 -19.59 -7.46 -12.31
C HIS A 62 -18.45 -7.72 -11.31
N CYS A 63 -17.59 -8.70 -11.59
CA CYS A 63 -16.48 -9.10 -10.72
C CYS A 63 -15.37 -9.68 -11.59
N ASP A 64 -14.35 -8.88 -11.85
CA ASP A 64 -13.28 -9.28 -12.76
C ASP A 64 -11.93 -8.74 -12.34
N TYR A 65 -10.89 -9.45 -12.77
CA TYR A 65 -9.52 -9.03 -12.62
C TYR A 65 -8.95 -8.54 -13.94
N VAL A 66 -8.20 -7.46 -13.84
CA VAL A 66 -7.60 -6.78 -14.99
C VAL A 66 -6.17 -6.43 -14.65
N GLN A 67 -5.27 -6.57 -15.63
CA GLN A 67 -3.87 -6.15 -15.51
C GLN A 67 -3.44 -5.27 -16.69
N ALA A 68 -2.17 -4.85 -16.68
CA ALA A 68 -1.55 -3.95 -17.66
C ALA A 68 -2.15 -2.53 -17.63
N GLY A 69 -2.13 -1.83 -18.75
CA GLY A 69 -2.64 -0.47 -18.87
C GLY A 69 -1.89 0.53 -17.99
N LEU A 70 -2.58 1.09 -17.01
CA LEU A 70 -2.04 2.10 -16.08
C LEU A 70 -1.52 1.50 -14.75
N LEU A 71 -1.59 0.18 -14.61
CA LEU A 71 -1.04 -0.54 -13.46
C LEU A 71 0.47 -0.78 -13.63
N PRO A 72 1.22 -0.85 -12.52
CA PRO A 72 2.58 -1.37 -12.56
C PRO A 72 2.61 -2.83 -13.04
N ASP A 73 3.70 -3.22 -13.71
CA ASP A 73 3.93 -4.61 -14.11
C ASP A 73 3.84 -5.55 -12.90
N GLY A 74 3.12 -6.66 -13.05
CA GLY A 74 2.91 -7.65 -11.98
C GLY A 74 1.82 -7.28 -10.97
N VAL A 75 1.08 -6.19 -11.18
CA VAL A 75 -0.11 -5.85 -10.39
C VAL A 75 -1.37 -6.13 -11.20
N ALA A 76 -2.31 -6.85 -10.59
CA ALA A 76 -3.69 -6.95 -11.05
C ALA A 76 -4.59 -6.02 -10.22
N MET A 77 -5.73 -5.63 -10.75
CA MET A 77 -6.79 -4.97 -10.00
C MET A 77 -8.08 -5.76 -10.10
N MET A 78 -8.84 -5.79 -9.01
CA MET A 78 -10.22 -6.25 -8.98
C MET A 78 -11.16 -5.08 -9.29
N VAL A 79 -12.06 -5.32 -10.23
CA VAL A 79 -13.18 -4.45 -10.57
C VAL A 79 -14.47 -5.11 -10.10
N GLU A 80 -15.23 -4.41 -9.28
CA GLU A 80 -16.55 -4.82 -8.81
C GLU A 80 -17.56 -3.72 -9.10
N ASP A 81 -18.66 -4.06 -9.79
CA ASP A 81 -19.72 -3.12 -10.18
C ASP A 81 -19.18 -1.81 -10.79
N ASP A 82 -18.29 -1.93 -11.79
CA ASP A 82 -17.60 -0.84 -12.48
C ASP A 82 -16.59 -0.06 -11.60
N HIS A 83 -16.33 -0.43 -10.35
CA HIS A 83 -15.38 0.26 -9.48
C HIS A 83 -14.13 -0.58 -9.24
N VAL A 84 -12.96 0.07 -9.26
CA VAL A 84 -11.73 -0.57 -8.76
C VAL A 84 -11.84 -0.71 -7.26
N VAL A 85 -11.82 -1.93 -6.73
CA VAL A 85 -11.99 -2.19 -5.29
C VAL A 85 -10.70 -2.65 -4.61
N ARG A 86 -9.80 -3.28 -5.36
CA ARG A 86 -8.57 -3.89 -4.81
C ARG A 86 -7.47 -4.02 -5.86
N PHE A 87 -6.23 -4.07 -5.39
CA PHE A 87 -5.05 -4.42 -6.15
C PHE A 87 -4.37 -5.64 -5.54
N ASP A 88 -3.82 -6.49 -6.40
CA ASP A 88 -3.33 -7.81 -6.07
C ASP A 88 -1.94 -8.03 -6.67
N ILE A 89 -1.06 -8.66 -5.91
CA ILE A 89 0.21 -9.23 -6.39
C ILE A 89 0.26 -10.68 -5.91
N SER A 90 0.23 -11.63 -6.84
CA SER A 90 0.24 -13.08 -6.58
C SER A 90 1.57 -13.76 -6.92
N ASP A 91 2.46 -13.07 -7.62
CA ASP A 91 3.72 -13.59 -8.11
C ASP A 91 4.87 -12.67 -7.69
N ALA A 92 6.12 -13.11 -7.94
CA ALA A 92 7.27 -12.23 -7.80
C ALA A 92 7.07 -10.97 -8.65
N GLY A 93 7.06 -9.81 -8.01
CA GLY A 93 6.58 -8.58 -8.63
C GLY A 93 7.09 -7.32 -7.93
N PRO A 94 6.37 -6.20 -8.06
CA PRO A 94 6.79 -4.94 -7.49
C PRO A 94 6.71 -4.94 -5.96
N VAL A 95 7.26 -3.91 -5.35
CA VAL A 95 7.17 -3.69 -3.91
C VAL A 95 5.76 -3.26 -3.57
N GLY A 96 5.11 -3.96 -2.66
CA GLY A 96 3.80 -3.60 -2.16
C GLY A 96 3.83 -2.59 -1.02
N PRO A 97 2.65 -2.37 -0.40
CA PRO A 97 2.53 -1.56 0.80
C PRO A 97 3.56 -1.90 1.88
N PHE A 98 4.00 -0.89 2.64
CA PHE A 98 4.95 -1.07 3.74
C PHE A 98 6.30 -1.71 3.34
N GLY A 99 6.63 -1.69 2.04
CA GLY A 99 7.92 -2.19 1.55
C GLY A 99 8.03 -3.72 1.49
N ILE A 100 6.90 -4.44 1.58
CA ILE A 100 6.84 -5.90 1.60
C ILE A 100 6.76 -6.43 0.16
N ARG A 101 7.37 -7.58 -0.12
CA ARG A 101 7.31 -8.28 -1.41
C ARG A 101 6.78 -9.70 -1.25
N VAL A 102 6.18 -10.25 -2.31
CA VAL A 102 6.02 -11.71 -2.44
C VAL A 102 7.41 -12.36 -2.38
N GLY A 103 7.53 -13.40 -1.57
CA GLY A 103 8.80 -14.08 -1.26
C GLY A 103 9.54 -13.55 -0.03
N ASP A 104 9.17 -12.41 0.55
CA ASP A 104 9.70 -12.00 1.86
C ASP A 104 9.30 -13.03 2.94
N SER A 105 10.12 -13.20 3.97
CA SER A 105 9.72 -14.03 5.11
C SER A 105 8.54 -13.41 5.87
N GLU A 106 7.68 -14.25 6.43
CA GLU A 106 6.58 -13.82 7.28
C GLU A 106 7.09 -12.95 8.45
N ALA A 107 8.21 -13.34 9.06
CA ALA A 107 8.82 -12.56 10.14
C ALA A 107 9.21 -11.14 9.69
N ALA A 108 9.73 -10.98 8.48
CA ALA A 108 10.07 -9.67 7.93
C ALA A 108 8.81 -8.86 7.59
N ALA A 109 7.75 -9.50 7.07
CA ALA A 109 6.46 -8.84 6.84
C ALA A 109 5.84 -8.32 8.15
N ARG A 110 5.81 -9.15 9.20
CA ARG A 110 5.33 -8.79 10.54
C ARG A 110 6.09 -7.62 11.16
N ALA A 111 7.40 -7.54 10.92
CA ALA A 111 8.24 -6.46 11.42
C ALA A 111 7.99 -5.11 10.71
N ARG A 112 7.45 -5.13 9.49
CA ARG A 112 7.17 -3.93 8.67
C ARG A 112 5.72 -3.49 8.74
N LEU A 113 4.79 -4.40 9.02
CA LEU A 113 3.39 -4.07 9.22
C LEU A 113 3.22 -3.11 10.41
N PRO A 114 2.35 -2.09 10.30
CA PRO A 114 2.05 -1.24 11.44
C PRO A 114 1.37 -2.04 12.56
N ALA A 115 1.48 -1.55 13.79
CA ALA A 115 0.81 -2.16 14.94
C ALA A 115 -0.72 -2.24 14.73
N GLY A 116 -1.34 -3.26 15.32
CA GLY A 116 -2.80 -3.47 15.25
C GLY A 116 -3.28 -4.33 14.08
N TYR A 117 -2.39 -4.95 13.31
CA TYR A 117 -2.78 -5.95 12.31
C TYR A 117 -3.35 -7.21 13.00
N SER A 118 -4.33 -7.86 12.36
CA SER A 118 -4.88 -9.14 12.79
C SER A 118 -4.17 -10.31 12.10
N VAL A 119 -4.14 -11.45 12.78
CA VAL A 119 -3.64 -12.72 12.24
C VAL A 119 -4.80 -13.69 12.21
N GLN A 120 -5.10 -14.27 11.04
CA GLN A 120 -6.09 -15.34 10.91
C GLN A 120 -5.46 -16.56 10.22
N PRO A 121 -5.89 -17.79 10.56
CA PRO A 121 -5.52 -18.96 9.78
C PRO A 121 -5.95 -18.83 8.32
N HIS A 122 -5.12 -19.30 7.40
CA HIS A 122 -5.46 -19.36 5.98
C HIS A 122 -6.62 -20.34 5.72
N LYS A 123 -7.56 -20.00 4.83
CA LYS A 123 -8.78 -20.81 4.56
C LYS A 123 -8.46 -22.27 4.17
N TYR A 124 -7.36 -22.46 3.45
CA TYR A 124 -6.91 -23.77 2.97
C TYR A 124 -5.70 -24.34 3.73
N GLY A 125 -5.33 -23.75 4.87
CA GLY A 125 -4.24 -24.27 5.70
C GLY A 125 -4.55 -25.71 6.14
N ARG A 126 -3.76 -26.69 5.68
CA ARG A 126 -3.97 -28.10 6.06
C ARG A 126 -3.50 -28.35 7.49
N ASN A 127 -4.24 -29.15 8.25
CA ASN A 127 -3.79 -29.84 9.48
C ASN A 127 -2.97 -28.98 10.47
N GLY A 128 -3.47 -27.79 10.84
CA GLY A 128 -2.76 -26.88 11.74
C GLY A 128 -1.68 -26.03 11.04
N GLY A 129 -1.82 -25.85 9.72
CA GLY A 129 -0.83 -25.22 8.85
C GLY A 129 -0.41 -23.81 9.29
N THR A 130 0.82 -23.47 8.92
CA THR A 130 1.49 -22.19 9.19
C THR A 130 1.05 -21.07 8.26
N ASP A 131 0.10 -21.34 7.37
CA ASP A 131 -0.36 -20.39 6.38
C ASP A 131 -1.31 -19.41 7.06
N LEU A 132 -1.03 -18.11 6.94
CA LEU A 132 -1.74 -17.08 7.68
C LEU A 132 -2.16 -15.94 6.78
N TYR A 133 -3.24 -15.29 7.18
CA TYR A 133 -3.59 -13.95 6.75
C TYR A 133 -3.07 -12.94 7.76
N LEU A 134 -2.28 -11.97 7.29
CA LEU A 134 -1.88 -10.80 8.07
C LEU A 134 -2.64 -9.60 7.51
N THR A 135 -3.63 -9.09 8.23
CA THR A 135 -4.48 -8.00 7.75
C THR A 135 -4.32 -6.76 8.60
N TRP A 136 -3.98 -5.64 7.97
CA TRP A 136 -3.96 -4.34 8.63
C TRP A 136 -4.99 -3.41 8.00
N ARG A 137 -5.86 -2.82 8.83
CA ARG A 137 -6.82 -1.80 8.42
C ARG A 137 -6.29 -0.43 8.83
N ASP A 138 -6.39 0.55 7.93
CA ASP A 138 -6.13 1.93 8.27
C ASP A 138 -7.08 2.39 9.41
N PRO A 139 -6.56 2.80 10.58
CA PRO A 139 -7.39 3.27 11.69
C PRO A 139 -8.19 4.54 11.36
N GLN A 140 -7.78 5.30 10.35
CA GLN A 140 -8.41 6.57 9.95
C GLN A 140 -9.18 6.45 8.62
N GLY A 141 -9.14 5.29 7.98
CA GLY A 141 -9.56 5.14 6.59
C GLY A 141 -10.43 3.92 6.33
N GLU A 142 -10.89 3.85 5.08
CA GLU A 142 -11.66 2.72 4.57
C GLU A 142 -10.77 1.69 3.86
N PHE A 143 -9.45 1.92 3.85
CA PHE A 143 -8.49 1.07 3.17
C PHE A 143 -7.81 0.08 4.11
N ALA A 144 -7.32 -0.99 3.51
CA ALA A 144 -6.57 -2.02 4.22
C ALA A 144 -5.56 -2.68 3.30
N VAL A 145 -4.67 -3.45 3.92
CA VAL A 145 -3.77 -4.39 3.25
C VAL A 145 -3.91 -5.75 3.90
N ARG A 146 -3.78 -6.80 3.11
CA ARG A 146 -3.72 -8.18 3.56
C ARG A 146 -2.57 -8.89 2.86
N TYR A 147 -1.83 -9.68 3.63
CA TYR A 147 -0.82 -10.59 3.12
C TYR A 147 -1.26 -12.02 3.39
N GLU A 148 -1.08 -12.90 2.41
CA GLU A 148 -1.13 -14.34 2.65
C GLU A 148 0.29 -14.84 2.84
N THR A 149 0.46 -15.75 3.79
CA THR A 149 1.72 -16.45 4.01
C THR A 149 1.53 -17.94 3.81
N GLY A 150 2.59 -18.58 3.32
CA GLY A 150 2.71 -20.02 3.16
C GLY A 150 4.13 -20.45 3.46
N GLU A 151 4.29 -21.52 4.24
CA GLU A 151 5.61 -22.06 4.64
C GLU A 151 6.56 -20.99 5.22
N GLY A 152 6.01 -19.98 5.89
CA GLY A 152 6.78 -18.88 6.51
C GLY A 152 7.24 -17.78 5.53
N THR A 153 6.68 -17.71 4.33
CA THR A 153 6.94 -16.66 3.33
C THR A 153 5.66 -16.00 2.85
N VAL A 154 5.72 -14.75 2.40
CA VAL A 154 4.59 -14.05 1.76
C VAL A 154 4.35 -14.64 0.38
N THR A 155 3.15 -15.16 0.13
CA THR A 155 2.75 -15.79 -1.14
C THR A 155 1.93 -14.87 -2.00
N SER A 156 1.16 -13.96 -1.39
CA SER A 156 0.38 -12.95 -2.10
C SER A 156 0.10 -11.74 -1.21
N MET A 157 -0.32 -10.64 -1.83
CA MET A 157 -0.77 -9.45 -1.12
C MET A 157 -1.88 -8.74 -1.85
N TYR A 158 -2.72 -8.08 -1.05
CA TYR A 158 -3.89 -7.34 -1.50
C TYR A 158 -3.96 -5.99 -0.79
N TRP A 159 -4.31 -4.93 -1.51
CA TRP A 159 -4.68 -3.66 -0.87
C TRP A 159 -5.81 -2.97 -1.60
N GLY A 160 -6.66 -2.28 -0.87
CA GLY A 160 -7.89 -1.74 -1.42
C GLY A 160 -8.88 -1.36 -0.33
N SER A 161 -10.17 -1.37 -0.67
CA SER A 161 -11.24 -1.21 0.32
C SER A 161 -11.20 -2.32 1.38
N TRP A 162 -11.64 -1.99 2.59
CA TRP A 162 -11.68 -2.95 3.70
C TRP A 162 -12.45 -4.22 3.33
N ASP A 163 -13.63 -4.08 2.71
CA ASP A 163 -14.47 -5.23 2.37
C ASP A 163 -13.79 -6.09 1.29
N ALA A 164 -13.19 -5.46 0.27
CA ALA A 164 -12.60 -6.21 -0.83
C ALA A 164 -11.33 -6.98 -0.40
N VAL A 165 -10.51 -6.44 0.52
CA VAL A 165 -9.31 -7.17 0.97
C VAL A 165 -9.64 -8.41 1.82
N GLN A 166 -10.87 -8.58 2.29
CA GLN A 166 -11.28 -9.77 3.04
C GLN A 166 -11.69 -10.94 2.15
N LEU A 167 -11.96 -10.68 0.87
CA LEU A 167 -12.42 -11.68 -0.09
C LEU A 167 -11.33 -12.71 -0.38
N VAL A 168 -11.72 -13.99 -0.42
CA VAL A 168 -10.79 -15.12 -0.57
C VAL A 168 -10.87 -15.75 -1.95
N GLU A 169 -12.07 -15.80 -2.56
CA GLU A 169 -12.31 -16.42 -3.86
C GLU A 169 -12.93 -15.40 -4.83
N GLY A 170 -12.10 -14.53 -5.42
CA GLY A 170 -12.61 -13.47 -6.29
C GLY A 170 -13.47 -12.48 -5.50
N CYS A 171 -14.74 -12.32 -5.86
CA CYS A 171 -15.70 -11.49 -5.13
C CYS A 171 -16.53 -12.25 -4.07
N ALA A 172 -16.03 -13.38 -3.57
CA ALA A 172 -16.68 -14.22 -2.56
C ALA A 172 -15.76 -14.64 -1.39
#